data_AF-A0A401PH26-F1
#
_entry.id   AF-A0A401PH26-F1
#
_cell.length_a   1.000
_cell.length_b   1.000
_cell.length_c   1.000
_cell.angle_alpha   90.00
_cell.angle_beta   90.00
_cell.angle_gamma   90.00
#
_symmetry.space_group_name_H-M   'P 1'
#
loop_
_entity.id
_entity.type
_entity.pdbx_description
1 polymer ?
#
loop_
_entity_poly.entity_id
_entity_poly.type
_entity_poly.pdbx_seq_one_letter_code
_entity_poly.pdbx_strand_id
1 'polypeptide(L)'
;RQIMLWEKKIQLAKEARSAVDSDVGQTEIRAMKAEIHRMQIRHNQLMRQQEQMIREMEAVVSRRDTIVTRGEAQAKVSRNQLTKQDCHKKIQDLCKKIADVQKKIEECDKTIEEMRESQRIVCEQLGEKQCQIQKQQSMIDELDANIESQQEKKQANLAKIVTVQTRLKYLQAVKEGKYIQLCKSEQTLRNETQKQHCRIHTISTIIARVQEEWPQYQGVLRKVTLAIAAQGTA
;
A
#
# COMPACT_ATOMS: atom_id res chain seq x y z
N ARG A 1 -64.41 -28.61 -59.45
CA ARG A 1 -63.22 -28.19 -58.64
C ARG A 1 -63.47 -26.95 -57.77
N GLN A 2 -64.34 -25.99 -58.12
CA GLN A 2 -64.56 -24.76 -57.32
C GLN A 2 -65.46 -24.94 -56.07
N ILE A 3 -66.46 -25.83 -56.10
CA ILE A 3 -67.40 -26.05 -54.99
C ILE A 3 -66.68 -26.52 -53.71
N MET A 4 -65.74 -27.48 -53.84
CA MET A 4 -64.95 -27.98 -52.71
C MET A 4 -64.07 -26.92 -52.05
N LEU A 5 -63.58 -25.92 -52.81
CA LEU A 5 -62.80 -24.81 -52.23
C LEU A 5 -63.67 -23.90 -51.37
N TRP A 6 -64.91 -23.67 -51.79
CA TRP A 6 -65.88 -22.89 -51.03
C TRP A 6 -66.36 -23.63 -49.79
N GLU A 7 -66.62 -24.93 -49.88
CA GLU A 7 -66.93 -25.76 -48.72
C GLU A 7 -65.78 -25.76 -47.70
N LYS A 8 -64.52 -25.90 -48.15
CA LYS A 8 -63.37 -25.83 -47.23
C LYS A 8 -63.19 -24.46 -46.60
N LYS A 9 -63.46 -23.35 -47.32
CA LYS A 9 -63.45 -22.00 -46.73
C LYS A 9 -64.56 -21.81 -45.70
N ILE A 10 -65.76 -22.29 -45.98
CA ILE A 10 -66.89 -22.23 -45.04
C ILE A 10 -66.59 -23.08 -43.81
N GLN A 11 -66.03 -24.27 -44.00
CA GLN A 11 -65.59 -25.16 -42.93
C GLN A 11 -64.55 -24.47 -42.04
N LEU A 12 -63.49 -23.91 -42.63
CA LEU A 12 -62.44 -23.18 -41.90
C LEU A 12 -62.99 -21.94 -41.18
N ALA A 13 -63.94 -21.22 -41.78
CA ALA A 13 -64.56 -20.06 -41.13
C ALA A 13 -65.44 -20.47 -39.94
N LYS A 14 -66.15 -21.60 -40.04
CA LYS A 14 -66.94 -22.17 -38.93
C LYS A 14 -66.02 -22.68 -37.82
N GLU A 15 -64.94 -23.37 -38.16
CA GLU A 15 -63.93 -23.85 -37.21
C GLU A 15 -63.21 -22.70 -36.51
N ALA A 16 -62.82 -21.65 -37.25
CA ALA A 16 -62.20 -20.45 -36.66
C ALA A 16 -63.17 -19.71 -35.73
N ARG A 17 -64.44 -19.56 -36.10
CA ARG A 17 -65.46 -18.97 -35.21
C ARG A 17 -65.67 -19.83 -33.96
N SER A 18 -65.79 -21.15 -34.12
CA SER A 18 -65.93 -22.05 -32.97
C SER A 18 -64.70 -22.10 -32.08
N ALA A 19 -63.50 -21.83 -32.61
CA ALA A 19 -62.27 -21.72 -31.83
C ALA A 19 -62.19 -20.39 -31.07
N VAL A 20 -62.73 -19.30 -31.64
CA VAL A 20 -62.78 -17.97 -31.00
C VAL A 20 -63.92 -17.87 -29.97
N ASP A 21 -65.09 -18.43 -30.26
CA ASP A 21 -66.24 -18.53 -29.34
C ASP A 21 -66.15 -19.75 -28.41
N SER A 22 -65.04 -20.50 -28.46
CA SER A 22 -64.83 -21.61 -27.54
C SER A 22 -64.71 -21.06 -26.12
N ASP A 23 -65.53 -21.58 -25.20
CA ASP A 23 -65.62 -21.17 -23.79
C ASP A 23 -64.32 -21.45 -22.98
N VAL A 24 -63.28 -21.96 -23.66
CA VAL A 24 -61.93 -22.19 -23.13
C VAL A 24 -61.34 -20.86 -22.66
N GLY A 25 -61.24 -20.68 -21.34
CA GLY A 25 -60.67 -19.50 -20.69
C GLY A 25 -61.70 -18.46 -20.20
N GLN A 26 -62.97 -18.49 -20.64
CA GLN A 26 -64.00 -17.57 -20.13
C GLN A 26 -64.32 -17.80 -18.65
N THR A 27 -64.29 -19.05 -18.20
CA THR A 27 -64.46 -19.41 -16.79
C THR A 27 -63.33 -18.83 -15.93
N GLU A 28 -62.09 -18.86 -16.43
CA GLU A 28 -60.91 -18.29 -15.75
C GLU A 28 -61.02 -16.76 -15.69
N ILE A 29 -61.43 -16.09 -16.78
CA ILE A 29 -61.65 -14.64 -16.80
C ILE A 29 -62.76 -14.22 -15.81
N ARG A 30 -63.86 -14.97 -15.72
CA ARG A 30 -64.93 -14.70 -14.74
C ARG A 30 -64.45 -14.91 -13.31
N ALA A 31 -63.67 -15.96 -13.05
CA ALA A 31 -63.07 -16.21 -11.74
C ALA A 31 -62.10 -15.09 -11.35
N MET A 32 -61.24 -14.64 -12.27
CA MET A 32 -60.33 -13.51 -12.05
C MET A 32 -61.08 -12.21 -11.77
N LYS A 33 -62.17 -11.91 -12.49
CA LYS A 33 -63.01 -10.72 -12.23
C LYS A 33 -63.66 -10.77 -10.85
N ALA A 34 -64.16 -11.93 -10.43
CA ALA A 34 -64.72 -12.12 -9.09
C ALA A 34 -63.64 -11.93 -8.01
N GLU A 35 -62.42 -12.42 -8.25
CA GLU A 35 -61.30 -12.24 -7.32
C GLU A 35 -60.84 -10.78 -7.25
N ILE A 36 -60.74 -10.07 -8.39
CA ILE A 36 -60.47 -8.62 -8.40
C ILE A 36 -61.52 -7.87 -7.58
N HIS A 37 -62.79 -8.21 -7.71
CA HIS A 37 -63.85 -7.58 -6.93
C HIS A 37 -63.73 -7.89 -5.42
N ARG A 38 -63.40 -9.13 -5.06
CA ARG A 38 -63.10 -9.51 -3.66
C ARG A 38 -61.91 -8.74 -3.11
N MET A 39 -60.84 -8.60 -3.89
CA MET A 39 -59.66 -7.83 -3.51
C MET A 39 -59.99 -6.34 -3.35
N GLN A 40 -60.85 -5.76 -4.21
CA GLN A 40 -61.33 -4.38 -4.07
C GLN A 40 -62.15 -4.18 -2.79
N ILE A 41 -63.05 -5.11 -2.46
CA ILE A 41 -63.82 -5.07 -1.21
C ILE A 41 -62.87 -5.16 0.00
N ARG A 42 -61.93 -6.11 -0.03
CA ARG A 42 -60.93 -6.26 1.03
C ARG A 42 -60.07 -5.02 1.20
N HIS A 43 -59.66 -4.39 0.10
CA HIS A 43 -58.91 -3.14 0.13
C HIS A 43 -59.71 -2.02 0.79
N ASN A 44 -60.98 -1.83 0.41
CA ASN A 44 -61.85 -0.84 1.05
C ASN A 44 -62.07 -1.12 2.55
N GLN A 45 -62.16 -2.40 2.94
CA GLN A 45 -62.26 -2.77 4.35
C GLN A 45 -60.98 -2.42 5.12
N LEU A 46 -59.81 -2.70 4.54
CA LEU A 46 -58.51 -2.34 5.12
C LEU A 46 -58.35 -0.83 5.27
N MET A 47 -58.79 -0.05 4.27
CA MET A 47 -58.77 1.42 4.35
C MET A 47 -59.62 1.95 5.50
N ARG A 48 -60.83 1.40 5.69
CA ARG A 48 -61.69 1.78 6.83
C ARG A 48 -61.07 1.40 8.18
N GLN A 49 -60.42 0.23 8.28
CA GLN A 49 -59.71 -0.17 9.48
C GLN A 49 -58.52 0.74 9.78
N GLN A 50 -57.79 1.17 8.74
CA GLN A 50 -56.69 2.12 8.88
C GLN A 50 -57.19 3.48 9.37
N GLU A 51 -58.27 4.02 8.80
CA GLU A 51 -58.87 5.28 9.24
C GLU A 51 -59.34 5.22 10.70
N GLN A 52 -59.95 4.11 11.12
CA GLN A 52 -60.36 3.91 12.50
C GLN A 52 -59.15 3.87 13.45
N MET A 53 -58.08 3.17 13.09
CA MET A 53 -56.85 3.10 13.87
C MET A 53 -56.19 4.48 14.01
N ILE A 54 -56.19 5.29 12.96
CA ILE A 54 -55.67 6.66 13.00
C ILE A 54 -56.46 7.50 14.00
N ARG A 55 -57.80 7.46 13.97
CA ARG A 55 -58.64 8.21 14.91
C ARG A 55 -58.42 7.78 16.36
N GLU A 56 -58.28 6.48 16.61
CA GLU A 56 -57.99 5.95 17.94
C GLU A 56 -56.61 6.40 18.43
N MET A 57 -55.60 6.37 17.56
CA MET A 57 -54.26 6.85 17.86
C MET A 57 -54.28 8.35 18.21
N GLU A 58 -54.96 9.18 17.42
CA GLU A 58 -55.12 10.62 17.68
C GLU A 58 -55.79 10.88 19.03
N ALA A 59 -56.84 10.12 19.37
CA ALA A 59 -57.52 10.25 20.65
C ALA A 59 -56.61 9.86 21.84
N VAL A 60 -55.79 8.82 21.68
CA VAL A 60 -54.83 8.40 22.71
C VAL A 60 -53.71 9.43 22.89
N VAL A 61 -53.19 9.98 21.78
CA VAL A 61 -52.18 11.05 21.82
C VAL A 61 -52.74 12.30 22.51
N SER A 62 -53.95 12.74 22.15
CA SER A 62 -54.61 13.88 22.79
C SER A 62 -54.81 13.69 24.30
N ARG A 63 -55.21 12.48 24.73
CA ARG A 63 -55.32 12.15 26.16
C ARG A 63 -53.96 12.20 26.86
N ARG A 64 -52.92 11.64 26.23
CA ARG A 64 -51.55 11.67 26.76
C ARG A 64 -51.08 13.11 26.93
N ASP A 65 -51.25 13.95 25.92
CA ASP A 65 -50.84 15.36 25.97
C ASP A 65 -51.55 16.09 27.10
N THR A 66 -52.85 15.85 27.26
CA THR A 66 -53.63 16.41 28.38
C THR A 66 -53.06 15.97 29.74
N ILE A 67 -52.69 14.69 29.89
CA ILE A 67 -52.09 14.16 31.13
C ILE A 67 -50.72 14.81 31.37
N VAL A 68 -49.87 14.92 30.34
CA VAL A 68 -48.54 15.54 30.45
C VAL A 68 -48.66 17.01 30.83
N THR A 69 -49.48 17.80 30.13
CA THR A 69 -49.69 19.22 30.44
C THR A 69 -50.23 19.41 31.86
N ARG A 70 -51.17 18.57 32.30
CA ARG A 70 -51.68 18.60 33.69
C ARG A 70 -50.59 18.25 34.70
N GLY A 71 -49.77 17.23 34.43
CA GLY A 71 -48.65 16.82 35.26
C GLY A 71 -47.60 17.93 35.39
N GLU A 72 -47.28 18.62 34.30
CA GLU A 72 -46.35 19.75 34.30
C GLU A 72 -46.90 20.95 35.08
N ALA A 73 -48.19 21.27 34.94
CA ALA A 73 -48.84 22.32 35.70
C ALA A 73 -48.81 22.04 37.21
N GLN A 74 -49.13 20.81 37.62
CA GLN A 74 -49.03 20.38 39.02
C GLN A 74 -47.58 20.41 39.55
N ALA A 75 -46.61 19.97 38.73
CA ALA A 75 -45.20 19.99 39.08
C ALA A 75 -44.59 21.41 39.17
N LYS A 76 -45.20 22.42 38.53
CA LYS A 76 -44.82 23.83 38.68
C LYS A 76 -45.37 24.42 39.98
N VAL A 77 -46.60 24.05 40.36
CA VAL A 77 -47.21 24.49 41.64
C VAL A 77 -46.46 23.89 42.84
N SER A 78 -46.02 22.63 42.77
CA SER A 78 -45.23 22.00 43.84
C SER A 78 -43.76 22.46 43.90
N ARG A 79 -43.20 22.95 42.79
CA ARG A 79 -41.80 23.44 42.73
C ARG A 79 -41.55 24.79 43.40
N ASN A 80 -42.60 25.54 43.77
CA ASN A 80 -42.44 26.83 44.46
C ASN A 80 -41.96 26.72 45.92
N GLN A 81 -41.63 25.50 46.40
CA GLN A 81 -40.95 25.27 47.66
C GLN A 81 -39.73 24.36 47.46
N LEU A 82 -38.69 24.88 46.80
CA LEU A 82 -37.36 24.26 46.92
C LEU A 82 -36.89 24.48 48.36
N THR A 83 -36.85 23.41 49.15
CA THR A 83 -36.57 23.54 50.59
C THR A 83 -35.07 23.75 50.79
N LYS A 84 -34.65 24.49 51.82
CA LYS A 84 -33.22 24.68 52.18
C LYS A 84 -32.43 23.36 52.21
N GLN A 85 -33.10 22.26 52.56
CA GLN A 85 -32.57 20.90 52.56
C GLN A 85 -32.20 20.36 51.16
N ASP A 86 -32.96 20.71 50.12
CA ASP A 86 -32.71 20.27 48.75
C ASP A 86 -31.49 20.99 48.15
N CYS A 87 -31.34 22.29 48.45
CA CYS A 87 -30.13 23.04 48.14
C CYS A 87 -28.90 22.43 48.83
N HIS A 88 -29.03 22.07 50.11
CA HIS A 88 -27.93 21.47 50.87
C HIS A 88 -27.49 20.12 50.30
N LYS A 89 -28.44 19.23 49.97
CA LYS A 89 -28.15 17.96 49.29
C LYS A 89 -27.43 18.18 47.96
N LYS A 90 -27.89 19.15 47.16
CA LYS A 90 -27.29 19.45 45.86
C LYS A 90 -25.86 19.99 45.98
N ILE A 91 -25.60 20.83 46.98
CA ILE A 91 -24.23 21.28 47.32
C ILE A 91 -23.36 20.08 47.71
N GLN A 92 -23.86 19.19 48.57
CA GLN A 92 -23.12 18.01 49.00
C GLN A 92 -22.79 17.07 47.82
N ASP A 93 -23.74 16.85 46.91
CA ASP A 93 -23.54 16.04 45.71
C ASP A 93 -22.52 16.67 44.76
N LEU A 94 -22.55 18.00 44.60
CA LEU A 94 -21.55 18.73 43.81
C LEU A 94 -20.16 18.64 44.45
N CYS A 95 -20.04 18.79 45.77
CA CYS A 95 -18.76 18.61 46.47
C CYS A 95 -18.20 17.20 46.28
N LYS A 96 -19.04 16.16 46.36
CA LYS A 96 -18.63 14.77 46.08
C LYS A 96 -18.15 14.61 44.64
N LYS A 97 -18.89 15.14 43.67
CA LYS A 97 -18.48 15.10 42.25
C LYS A 97 -17.15 15.84 42.01
N ILE A 98 -16.94 16.97 42.67
CA ILE A 98 -15.67 17.70 42.60
C ILE A 98 -14.53 16.84 43.14
N ALA A 99 -14.71 16.21 44.30
CA ALA A 99 -13.71 15.31 44.88
C ALA A 99 -13.42 14.10 43.97
N ASP A 100 -14.46 13.49 43.39
CA ASP A 100 -14.30 12.37 42.45
C ASP A 100 -13.53 12.79 41.18
N VAL A 101 -13.81 13.98 40.65
CA VAL A 101 -13.09 14.53 39.50
C VAL A 101 -11.64 14.87 39.85
N GLN A 102 -11.39 15.45 41.03
CA GLN A 102 -10.02 15.71 41.51
C GLN A 102 -9.21 14.42 41.61
N LYS A 103 -9.79 13.36 42.17
CA LYS A 103 -9.13 12.05 42.23
C LYS A 103 -8.80 11.51 40.84
N LYS A 104 -9.71 11.64 39.87
CA LYS A 104 -9.46 11.24 38.48
C LYS A 104 -8.36 12.07 37.83
N ILE A 105 -8.28 13.37 38.12
CA ILE A 105 -7.19 14.23 37.64
C ILE A 105 -5.86 13.73 38.20
N GLU A 106 -5.77 13.45 39.51
CA GLU A 106 -4.56 12.90 40.13
C GLU A 106 -4.14 11.54 39.54
N GLU A 107 -5.11 10.67 39.23
CA GLU A 107 -4.86 9.40 38.54
C GLU A 107 -4.33 9.63 37.11
N CYS A 108 -4.95 10.54 36.35
CA CYS A 108 -4.48 10.92 35.02
C CYS A 108 -3.07 11.52 35.04
N ASP A 109 -2.77 12.41 36.00
CA ASP A 109 -1.45 13.03 36.14
C ASP A 109 -0.37 11.98 36.41
N LYS A 110 -0.65 10.98 37.25
CA LYS A 110 0.26 9.84 37.47
C LYS A 110 0.52 9.07 36.18
N THR A 111 -0.53 8.75 35.42
CA THR A 111 -0.37 8.04 34.15
C THR A 111 0.42 8.87 33.13
N ILE A 112 0.22 10.19 33.10
CA ILE A 112 1.00 11.09 32.23
C ILE A 112 2.49 11.05 32.59
N GLU A 113 2.82 11.08 33.88
CA GLU A 113 4.22 10.99 34.33
C GLU A 113 4.85 9.63 34.02
N GLU A 114 4.12 8.52 34.22
CA GLU A 114 4.58 7.19 33.82
C GLU A 114 4.84 7.10 32.30
N MET A 115 3.92 7.65 31.49
CA MET A 115 4.09 7.70 30.04
C MET A 115 5.30 8.55 29.64
N ARG A 116 5.52 9.71 30.28
CA ARG A 116 6.68 10.57 30.03
C ARG A 116 8.00 9.87 30.36
N GLU A 117 8.06 9.15 31.47
CA GLU A 117 9.24 8.40 31.85
C GLU A 117 9.51 7.25 30.86
N SER A 118 8.46 6.53 30.45
CA SER A 118 8.60 5.49 29.42
C SER A 118 9.10 6.07 28.08
N GLN A 119 8.59 7.23 27.68
CA GLN A 119 9.03 7.94 26.48
C GLN A 119 10.49 8.35 26.60
N ARG A 120 10.92 8.86 27.76
CA ARG A 120 12.32 9.24 28.01
C ARG A 120 13.26 8.05 27.83
N ILE A 121 12.93 6.91 28.44
CA ILE A 121 13.73 5.68 28.35
C ILE A 121 13.81 5.18 26.90
N VAL A 122 12.68 5.15 26.19
CA VAL A 122 12.66 4.70 24.78
C VAL A 122 13.47 5.64 23.88
N CYS A 123 13.40 6.96 24.09
CA CYS A 123 14.22 7.93 23.36
C CYS A 123 15.72 7.74 23.63
N GLU A 124 16.10 7.48 24.88
CA GLU A 124 17.48 7.18 25.27
C GLU A 124 18.00 5.91 24.56
N GLN A 125 17.23 4.83 24.62
CA GLN A 125 17.55 3.59 23.90
C GLN A 125 17.65 3.78 22.38
N LEU A 126 16.74 4.57 21.79
CA LEU A 126 16.77 4.88 20.36
C LEU A 126 18.06 5.63 19.99
N GLY A 127 18.46 6.62 20.80
CA GLY A 127 19.71 7.35 20.62
C GLY A 127 20.94 6.44 20.70
N GLU A 128 20.98 5.53 21.67
CA GLU A 128 22.05 4.53 21.78
C GLU A 128 22.12 3.62 20.56
N LYS A 129 20.98 3.11 20.09
CA LYS A 129 20.91 2.27 18.88
C LYS A 129 21.34 3.02 17.63
N GLN A 130 20.97 4.29 17.50
CA GLN A 130 21.41 5.12 16.39
C GLN A 130 22.93 5.35 16.40
N CYS A 131 23.53 5.57 17.58
CA CYS A 131 24.98 5.66 17.73
C CYS A 131 25.68 4.33 17.36
N GLN A 132 25.10 3.18 17.76
CA GLN A 132 25.63 1.85 17.41
C GLN A 132 25.60 1.62 15.89
N ILE A 133 24.50 1.97 15.22
CA ILE A 133 24.37 1.84 13.76
C ILE A 133 25.41 2.71 13.05
N GLN A 134 25.62 3.96 13.46
CA GLN A 134 26.63 4.84 12.87
C GLN A 134 28.05 4.28 13.02
N LYS A 135 28.39 3.74 14.19
CA LYS A 135 29.69 3.08 14.43
C LYS A 135 29.86 1.85 13.53
N GLN A 136 28.83 1.04 13.40
CA GLN A 136 28.86 -0.14 12.52
C GLN A 136 29.01 0.25 11.05
N GLN A 137 28.33 1.31 10.60
CA GLN A 137 28.46 1.82 9.23
C GLN A 137 29.89 2.28 8.94
N SER A 138 30.49 3.07 9.85
CA SER A 138 31.89 3.49 9.72
C SER A 138 32.84 2.28 9.61
N MET A 139 32.62 1.24 10.41
CA MET A 139 33.41 0.01 10.34
C MET A 139 33.23 -0.73 9.01
N ILE A 140 32.01 -0.78 8.47
CA ILE A 140 31.74 -1.37 7.15
C ILE A 140 32.52 -0.61 6.07
N ASP A 141 32.43 0.73 6.07
CA ASP A 141 33.11 1.57 5.08
C ASP A 141 34.65 1.40 5.15
N GLU A 142 35.21 1.29 6.36
CA GLU A 142 36.64 0.99 6.57
C GLU A 142 37.04 -0.41 6.06
N LEU A 143 36.20 -1.41 6.32
CA LEU A 143 36.44 -2.78 5.85
C LEU A 143 36.36 -2.87 4.33
N ASP A 144 35.40 -2.21 3.69
CA ASP A 144 35.25 -2.16 2.24
C ASP A 144 36.47 -1.48 1.59
N ALA A 145 36.92 -0.35 2.13
CA ALA A 145 38.14 0.31 1.67
C ALA A 145 39.39 -0.59 1.80
N ASN A 146 39.48 -1.36 2.89
CA ASN A 146 40.56 -2.33 3.07
C ASN A 146 40.47 -3.49 2.07
N ILE A 147 39.27 -4.04 1.83
CA ILE A 147 39.03 -5.09 0.83
C ILE A 147 39.49 -4.61 -0.55
N GLU A 148 39.11 -3.40 -0.96
CA GLU A 148 39.54 -2.82 -2.24
C GLU A 148 41.07 -2.70 -2.32
N SER A 149 41.71 -2.14 -1.29
CA SER A 149 43.18 -2.02 -1.21
C SER A 149 43.88 -3.38 -1.31
N GLN A 150 43.37 -4.41 -0.63
CA GLN A 150 43.94 -5.75 -0.70
C GLN A 150 43.72 -6.41 -2.06
N GLN A 151 42.57 -6.18 -2.71
CA GLN A 151 42.32 -6.66 -4.06
C GLN A 151 43.30 -6.03 -5.07
N GLU A 152 43.57 -4.72 -4.95
CA GLU A 152 44.56 -4.02 -5.79
C GLU A 152 45.96 -4.61 -5.60
N LYS A 153 46.39 -4.78 -4.35
CA LYS A 153 47.69 -5.41 -4.03
C LYS A 153 47.78 -6.83 -4.57
N LYS A 154 46.73 -7.64 -4.42
CA LYS A 154 46.67 -9.01 -4.96
C LYS A 154 46.84 -9.02 -6.47
N GLN A 155 46.17 -8.13 -7.19
CA GLN A 155 46.26 -8.04 -8.65
C GLN A 155 47.64 -7.56 -9.11
N ALA A 156 48.21 -6.54 -8.45
CA ALA A 156 49.56 -6.06 -8.74
C ALA A 156 50.62 -7.16 -8.52
N ASN A 157 50.51 -7.90 -7.42
CA ASN A 157 51.39 -9.04 -7.13
C ASN A 157 51.25 -10.15 -8.17
N LEU A 158 50.02 -10.48 -8.58
CA LEU A 158 49.78 -11.46 -9.63
C LEU A 158 50.41 -11.03 -10.96
N ALA A 159 50.23 -9.76 -11.36
CA ALA A 159 50.83 -9.22 -12.57
C ALA A 159 52.36 -9.34 -12.53
N LYS A 160 52.99 -8.99 -11.41
CA LYS A 160 54.44 -9.12 -11.21
C LYS A 160 54.92 -10.58 -11.28
N ILE A 161 54.18 -11.51 -10.69
CA ILE A 161 54.52 -12.94 -10.76
C ILE A 161 54.47 -13.41 -12.21
N VAL A 162 53.41 -13.06 -12.95
CA VAL A 162 53.23 -13.45 -14.35
C VAL A 162 54.35 -12.86 -15.22
N THR A 163 54.75 -11.60 -15.02
CA THR A 163 55.85 -11.00 -15.80
C THR A 163 57.18 -11.71 -15.54
N VAL A 164 57.51 -12.01 -14.27
CA VAL A 164 58.73 -12.73 -13.91
C VAL A 164 58.71 -14.17 -14.44
N GLN A 165 57.59 -14.89 -14.32
CA GLN A 165 57.44 -16.25 -14.87
C GLN A 165 57.58 -16.26 -16.39
N THR A 166 57.00 -15.27 -17.07
CA THR A 166 57.09 -15.14 -18.53
C THR A 166 58.54 -14.84 -18.95
N ARG A 167 59.22 -13.94 -18.23
CA ARG A 167 60.65 -13.67 -18.43
C ARG A 167 61.50 -14.93 -18.24
N LEU A 168 61.23 -15.71 -17.19
CA LEU A 168 61.93 -16.97 -16.93
C LEU A 168 61.76 -17.95 -18.09
N LYS A 169 60.54 -18.12 -18.62
CA LYS A 169 60.28 -18.97 -19.79
C LYS A 169 61.09 -18.53 -21.01
N TYR A 170 61.16 -17.23 -21.29
CA TYR A 170 61.96 -16.71 -22.39
C TYR A 170 63.46 -16.93 -22.19
N LEU A 171 63.99 -16.66 -20.99
CA LEU A 171 65.41 -16.91 -20.68
C LEU A 171 65.76 -18.40 -20.78
N GLN A 172 64.85 -19.28 -20.37
CA GLN A 172 65.03 -20.73 -20.51
C GLN A 172 65.01 -21.16 -21.98
N ALA A 173 64.10 -20.63 -22.80
CA ALA A 173 64.09 -20.89 -24.24
C ALA A 173 65.39 -20.41 -24.93
N VAL A 174 65.98 -19.30 -24.47
CA VAL A 174 67.29 -18.81 -24.95
C VAL A 174 68.39 -19.80 -24.55
N LYS A 175 68.41 -20.24 -23.29
CA LYS A 175 69.38 -21.24 -22.80
C LYS A 175 69.29 -22.56 -23.57
N GLU A 176 68.09 -22.99 -23.93
CA GLU A 176 67.83 -24.22 -24.69
C GLU A 176 68.01 -24.05 -26.21
N GLY A 177 68.33 -22.85 -26.71
CA GLY A 177 68.46 -22.57 -28.14
C GLY A 177 67.15 -22.59 -28.94
N LYS A 178 65.99 -22.62 -28.26
CA LYS A 178 64.65 -22.68 -28.86
C LYS A 178 64.01 -21.30 -29.05
N TYR A 179 64.63 -20.25 -28.53
CA TYR A 179 64.09 -18.90 -28.60
C TYR A 179 64.19 -18.31 -30.02
N ILE A 180 63.07 -17.82 -30.54
CA ILE A 180 62.99 -17.14 -31.82
C ILE A 180 62.86 -15.64 -31.58
N GLN A 181 63.84 -14.87 -32.06
CA GLN A 181 63.82 -13.41 -31.95
C GLN A 181 62.68 -12.82 -32.80
N LEU A 182 61.80 -12.04 -32.16
CA LEU A 182 60.74 -11.32 -32.85
C LEU A 182 61.28 -10.19 -33.74
N CYS A 183 62.25 -9.42 -33.21
CA CYS A 183 62.89 -8.32 -33.91
C CYS A 183 64.31 -8.73 -34.30
N LYS A 184 64.58 -8.82 -35.60
CA LYS A 184 65.86 -9.30 -36.15
C LYS A 184 66.95 -8.23 -36.23
N SER A 185 66.58 -6.95 -36.06
CA SER A 185 67.49 -5.81 -36.06
C SER A 185 67.15 -4.82 -34.96
N GLU A 186 68.13 -4.04 -34.52
CA GLU A 186 67.93 -2.99 -33.53
C GLU A 186 66.93 -1.92 -34.00
N GLN A 187 66.96 -1.59 -35.30
CA GLN A 187 66.00 -0.63 -35.88
C GLN A 187 64.56 -1.14 -35.80
N THR A 188 64.34 -2.42 -36.12
CA THR A 188 62.99 -3.03 -36.00
C THR A 188 62.51 -3.09 -34.55
N LEU A 189 63.42 -3.32 -33.59
CA LEU A 189 63.09 -3.30 -32.17
C LEU A 189 62.68 -1.90 -31.71
N ARG A 190 63.46 -0.86 -32.06
CA ARG A 190 63.13 0.53 -31.71
C ARG A 190 61.77 0.95 -32.28
N ASN A 191 61.49 0.59 -33.54
CA ASN A 191 60.20 0.88 -34.17
C ASN A 191 59.03 0.19 -33.45
N GLU A 192 59.17 -1.09 -33.09
CA GLU A 192 58.11 -1.82 -32.40
C GLU A 192 57.91 -1.30 -30.96
N THR A 193 58.99 -1.00 -30.24
CA THR A 193 58.90 -0.37 -28.90
C THR A 193 58.17 0.98 -28.96
N GLN A 194 58.51 1.83 -29.93
CA GLN A 194 57.82 3.12 -30.12
C GLN A 194 56.34 2.91 -30.42
N LYS A 195 56.00 1.95 -31.28
CA LYS A 195 54.61 1.61 -31.60
C LYS A 195 53.84 1.16 -30.36
N GLN A 196 54.43 0.33 -29.50
CA GLN A 196 53.79 -0.09 -28.25
C GLN A 196 53.62 1.10 -27.28
N HIS A 197 54.62 1.98 -27.19
CA HIS A 197 54.55 3.18 -26.36
C HIS A 197 53.43 4.13 -26.82
N CYS A 198 53.31 4.38 -28.14
CA CYS A 198 52.23 5.17 -28.71
C CYS A 198 50.85 4.54 -28.45
N ARG A 199 50.73 3.21 -28.53
CA ARG A 199 49.47 2.51 -28.21
C ARG A 199 49.11 2.65 -26.74
N ILE A 200 50.06 2.45 -25.83
CA ILE A 200 49.85 2.64 -24.39
C ILE A 200 49.40 4.07 -24.11
N HIS A 201 50.09 5.07 -24.67
CA HIS A 201 49.71 6.48 -24.53
C HIS A 201 48.28 6.74 -25.01
N THR A 202 47.91 6.23 -26.18
CA THR A 202 46.55 6.37 -26.73
C THR A 202 45.49 5.77 -25.80
N ILE A 203 45.73 4.56 -25.28
CA ILE A 203 44.82 3.90 -24.33
C ILE A 203 44.71 4.71 -23.04
N SER A 204 45.82 5.22 -22.51
CA SER A 204 45.82 6.09 -21.33
C SER A 204 44.99 7.35 -21.54
N THR A 205 45.12 8.01 -22.70
CA THR A 205 44.32 9.20 -23.04
C THR A 205 42.83 8.87 -23.12
N ILE A 206 42.47 7.73 -23.72
CA ILE A 206 41.06 7.27 -23.78
C ILE A 206 40.53 7.03 -22.37
N ILE A 207 41.28 6.35 -21.51
CA ILE A 207 40.85 6.08 -20.13
C ILE A 207 40.68 7.40 -19.36
N ALA A 208 41.63 8.33 -19.48
CA ALA A 208 41.52 9.63 -18.82
C ALA A 208 40.26 10.39 -19.26
N ARG A 209 39.99 10.41 -20.57
CA ARG A 209 38.79 11.04 -21.12
C ARG A 209 37.49 10.37 -20.64
N VAL A 210 37.44 9.04 -20.61
CA VAL A 210 36.26 8.30 -20.10
C VAL A 210 36.06 8.54 -18.60
N GLN A 211 37.14 8.67 -17.82
CA GLN A 211 37.06 8.98 -16.39
C GLN A 211 36.58 10.42 -16.10
N GLU A 212 36.85 11.35 -17.01
CA GLU A 212 36.37 12.73 -16.96
C GLU A 212 34.90 12.84 -17.39
N GLU A 213 34.54 12.24 -18.53
CA GLU A 213 33.18 12.26 -19.07
C GLU A 213 32.20 11.41 -18.24
N TRP A 214 32.69 10.34 -17.58
CA TRP A 214 31.84 9.38 -16.86
C TRP A 214 32.44 8.97 -15.50
N PRO A 215 32.31 9.82 -14.47
CA PRO A 215 32.89 9.55 -13.14
C PRO A 215 32.42 8.24 -12.51
N GLN A 216 31.21 7.77 -12.83
CA GLN A 216 30.68 6.49 -12.32
C GLN A 216 31.53 5.26 -12.66
N TYR A 217 32.36 5.31 -13.72
CA TYR A 217 33.21 4.19 -14.14
C TYR A 217 34.61 4.25 -13.56
N GLN A 218 34.97 5.27 -12.77
CA GLN A 218 36.32 5.41 -12.20
C GLN A 218 36.76 4.19 -11.41
N GLY A 219 35.88 3.62 -10.57
CA GLY A 219 36.20 2.42 -9.78
C GLY A 219 36.50 1.19 -10.66
N VAL A 220 35.73 1.00 -11.74
CA VAL A 220 35.94 -0.12 -12.68
C VAL A 220 37.24 0.07 -13.47
N LEU A 221 37.51 1.30 -13.92
CA LEU A 221 38.67 1.64 -14.73
C LEU A 221 39.98 1.70 -13.93
N ARG A 222 39.91 1.90 -12.62
CA ARG A 222 41.08 1.98 -11.73
C ARG A 222 42.04 0.80 -11.88
N LYS A 223 41.50 -0.43 -12.04
CA LYS A 223 42.30 -1.64 -12.27
C LYS A 223 43.11 -1.56 -13.57
N VAL A 224 42.51 -1.03 -14.63
CA VAL A 224 43.16 -0.86 -15.94
C VAL A 224 44.20 0.25 -15.88
N THR A 225 43.89 1.38 -15.21
CA THR A 225 44.83 2.49 -14.99
C THR A 225 46.10 2.02 -14.27
N LEU A 226 45.94 1.25 -13.18
CA LEU A 226 47.07 0.70 -12.42
C LEU A 226 47.91 -0.29 -13.26
N ALA A 227 47.27 -1.12 -14.08
CA ALA A 227 47.96 -2.06 -14.96
C ALA A 227 48.81 -1.36 -16.02
N ILE A 228 48.30 -0.27 -16.61
CA ILE A 228 49.03 0.53 -17.59
C ILE A 228 50.22 1.25 -16.95
N ALA A 229 50.02 1.83 -15.76
CA ALA A 229 51.10 2.48 -15.00
C ALA A 229 52.25 1.51 -14.65
N ALA A 230 51.92 0.25 -14.36
CA ALA A 230 52.91 -0.78 -14.08
C ALA A 230 53.71 -1.23 -15.34
N GLN A 231 53.18 -1.02 -16.54
CA GLN A 231 53.89 -1.34 -17.80
C GLN A 231 54.73 -0.17 -18.34
N GLY A 232 54.41 1.08 -17.96
CA GLY A 232 55.17 2.26 -18.36
C GLY A 232 56.46 2.50 -17.56
N THR A 233 56.67 1.77 -16.47
CA THR A 233 57.83 1.93 -15.55
C THR A 233 58.89 0.83 -15.69
N ALA A 234 58.77 -0.03 -16.70
CA ALA A 234 59.69 -1.15 -16.98
C ALA A 234 60.62 -0.87 -18.17
#